data_AF-A0A0S8IS47-F1
#
_entry.id   AF-A0A0S8IS47-F1
#
_cell.length_a   1.000
_cell.length_b   1.000
_cell.length_c   1.000
_cell.angle_alpha   90.00
_cell.angle_beta   90.00
_cell.angle_gamma   90.00
#
_symmetry.space_group_name_H-M   'P 1'
#
loop_
_entity.id
_entity.type
_entity.pdbx_description
1 polymer ?
#
loop_
_entity_poly.entity_id
_entity_poly.type
_entity_poly.pdbx_seq_one_letter_code
_entity_poly.pdbx_strand_id
1 'polypeptide(L)'
;MTTKKHFTAEQAKEIGEQLGIDWSKFDVEQFRRGMDVELEHGLVDPHTNVTSDDPLMTGKIALAHLNEFPDYYTRLDKMEEEAENFWEK
;
A
#
# COMPACT_ATOMS: atom_id res chain seq x y z
N MET A 1 -2.88 -7.54 -19.44
CA MET A 1 -2.04 -6.63 -18.65
C MET A 1 -2.87 -5.39 -18.34
N THR A 2 -3.73 -5.45 -17.32
CA THR A 2 -4.32 -4.22 -16.77
C THR A 2 -3.16 -3.37 -16.25
N THR A 3 -3.05 -2.14 -16.71
CA THR A 3 -2.08 -1.18 -16.17
C THR A 3 -2.38 -1.05 -14.68
N LYS A 4 -1.54 -1.63 -13.81
CA LYS A 4 -1.64 -1.43 -12.37
C LYS A 4 -1.60 0.07 -12.14
N LYS A 5 -2.62 0.59 -11.45
CA LYS A 5 -2.65 1.99 -11.05
C LYS A 5 -1.55 2.15 -10.00
N HIS A 6 -0.74 3.19 -10.14
CA HIS A 6 0.37 3.47 -9.24
C HIS A 6 0.27 4.90 -8.75
N PHE A 7 0.54 5.10 -7.47
CA PHE A 7 0.70 6.43 -6.88
C PHE A 7 2.11 6.95 -7.17
N THR A 8 2.21 8.25 -7.46
CA THR A 8 3.51 8.93 -7.50
C THR A 8 3.99 9.24 -6.08
N ALA A 9 5.29 9.50 -5.92
CA ALA A 9 5.87 9.91 -4.64
C ALA A 9 5.23 11.22 -4.14
N GLU A 10 4.91 12.14 -5.04
CA GLU A 10 4.22 13.40 -4.72
C GLU A 10 2.82 13.16 -4.17
N GLN A 11 2.03 12.30 -4.82
CA GLN A 11 0.68 11.94 -4.34
C GLN A 11 0.74 11.28 -2.96
N ALA A 12 1.65 10.32 -2.79
CA ALA A 12 1.84 9.65 -1.50
C ALA A 12 2.28 10.64 -0.41
N LYS A 13 3.16 11.59 -0.73
CA LYS A 13 3.58 12.63 0.21
C LYS A 13 2.42 13.55 0.59
N GLU A 14 1.64 14.04 -0.37
CA GLU A 14 0.46 14.90 -0.12
C GLU A 14 -0.57 14.20 0.78
N ILE A 15 -0.81 12.92 0.56
CA ILE A 15 -1.73 12.12 1.38
C ILE A 15 -1.13 11.86 2.76
N GLY A 16 0.17 11.54 2.84
CA GLY A 16 0.86 11.36 4.11
C GLY A 16 0.88 12.63 4.96
N GLU A 17 1.00 13.81 4.34
CA GLU A 17 0.87 15.10 5.02
C GLU A 17 -0.56 15.31 5.55
N GLN A 18 -1.60 14.98 4.77
CA GLN A 18 -3.00 15.01 5.24
C GLN A 18 -3.27 14.05 6.40
N LEU A 19 -2.58 12.92 6.43
CA LEU A 19 -2.69 11.91 7.50
C LEU A 19 -1.79 12.20 8.71
N GLY A 20 -0.93 13.22 8.64
CA GLY A 20 0.00 13.56 9.72
C GLY A 20 1.10 12.53 9.95
N ILE A 21 1.59 11.89 8.89
CA ILE A 21 2.65 10.88 8.96
C ILE A 21 3.96 11.47 9.50
N ASP A 22 4.56 10.75 10.46
CA ASP A 22 5.91 11.01 10.95
C ASP A 22 6.94 10.27 10.08
N TRP A 23 7.51 10.99 9.12
CA TRP A 23 8.52 10.49 8.18
C TRP A 23 9.86 10.11 8.81
N SER A 24 10.04 10.28 10.13
CA SER A 24 11.23 9.78 10.83
C SER A 24 11.21 8.26 11.05
N LYS A 25 10.03 7.63 10.98
CA LYS A 25 9.86 6.19 11.18
C LYS A 25 10.09 5.38 9.90
N PHE A 26 9.60 5.89 8.79
CA PHE A 26 9.71 5.30 7.46
C PHE A 26 9.65 6.41 6.40
N ASP A 27 10.13 6.13 5.19
CA ASP A 27 10.17 7.12 4.11
C ASP A 27 8.89 7.13 3.25
N VAL A 28 8.81 8.14 2.39
CA VAL A 28 7.68 8.32 1.46
C VAL A 28 7.54 7.13 0.51
N GLU A 29 8.63 6.47 0.14
CA GLU A 29 8.59 5.33 -0.79
C GLU A 29 7.98 4.09 -0.14
N GLN A 30 8.22 3.86 1.15
CA GLN A 30 7.53 2.81 1.88
C GLN A 30 6.03 3.04 1.95
N PHE A 31 5.62 4.27 2.21
CA PHE A 31 4.21 4.62 2.21
C PHE A 31 3.60 4.50 0.81
N ARG A 32 4.26 5.03 -0.22
CA ARG A 32 3.83 4.97 -1.63
C ARG A 32 3.67 3.54 -2.12
N ARG A 33 4.65 2.68 -1.85
CA ARG A 33 4.56 1.25 -2.17
C ARG A 33 3.41 0.59 -1.43
N GLY A 34 3.23 0.91 -0.15
CA GLY A 34 2.10 0.44 0.61
C GLY A 34 0.77 0.81 -0.03
N MET A 35 0.60 2.08 -0.39
CA MET A 35 -0.59 2.54 -1.09
C MET A 35 -0.86 1.79 -2.41
N ASP A 36 0.18 1.44 -3.16
CA ASP A 36 0.03 0.62 -4.38
C ASP A 36 -0.48 -0.80 -4.07
N VAL A 37 0.02 -1.43 -3.00
CA VAL A 37 -0.44 -2.74 -2.52
C VAL A 37 -1.91 -2.66 -2.09
N GLU A 38 -2.26 -1.66 -1.30
CA GLU A 38 -3.63 -1.51 -0.77
C GLU A 38 -4.69 -1.16 -1.83
N LEU A 39 -4.31 -0.96 -3.10
CA LEU A 39 -5.28 -0.89 -4.21
C LEU A 39 -6.02 -2.22 -4.43
N GLU A 40 -5.51 -3.33 -3.90
CA GLU A 40 -6.23 -4.62 -3.84
C GLU A 40 -7.55 -4.52 -3.07
N HIS A 41 -7.66 -3.58 -2.14
CA HIS A 41 -8.90 -3.26 -1.41
C HIS A 41 -9.81 -2.25 -2.14
N GLY A 42 -9.45 -1.88 -3.38
CA GLY A 42 -10.18 -0.94 -4.23
C GLY A 42 -10.95 -1.63 -5.35
N LEU A 43 -10.86 -1.08 -6.56
CA LEU A 43 -11.66 -1.49 -7.72
C LEU A 43 -11.19 -2.80 -8.38
N VAL A 44 -10.16 -3.45 -7.83
CA VAL A 44 -9.62 -4.72 -8.34
C VAL A 44 -10.65 -5.85 -8.26
N ASP A 45 -11.34 -5.98 -7.12
CA ASP A 45 -12.44 -6.94 -6.93
C ASP A 45 -13.65 -6.24 -6.29
N PRO A 46 -14.79 -6.13 -7.00
CA PRO A 46 -16.01 -5.52 -6.46
C PRO A 46 -16.56 -6.16 -5.19
N HIS A 47 -16.26 -7.45 -4.93
CA HIS A 47 -16.74 -8.15 -3.74
C HIS A 47 -15.99 -7.74 -2.47
N THR A 48 -14.71 -7.40 -2.60
CA THR A 48 -13.83 -6.98 -1.50
C THR A 48 -13.48 -5.50 -1.53
N ASN A 49 -14.07 -4.73 -2.44
CA ASN A 49 -13.88 -3.29 -2.56
C ASN A 49 -14.40 -2.55 -1.32
N VAL A 50 -13.50 -1.91 -0.58
CA VAL A 50 -13.82 -1.08 0.59
C VAL A 50 -13.31 0.35 0.48
N THR A 51 -12.39 0.64 -0.45
CA THR A 51 -11.82 2.00 -0.63
C THR A 51 -12.38 2.73 -1.85
N SER A 52 -12.93 2.01 -2.84
CA SER A 52 -13.27 2.54 -4.16
C SER A 52 -12.11 3.29 -4.83
N ASP A 53 -10.87 2.83 -4.62
CA ASP A 53 -9.64 3.51 -5.03
C ASP A 53 -9.46 4.94 -4.47
N ASP A 54 -10.21 5.32 -3.43
CA ASP A 54 -10.03 6.63 -2.79
C ASP A 54 -8.63 6.74 -2.18
N PRO A 55 -7.79 7.70 -2.64
CA PRO A 55 -6.39 7.76 -2.22
C PRO A 55 -6.21 7.94 -0.72
N LEU A 56 -7.12 8.65 -0.05
CA LEU A 56 -7.03 8.91 1.38
C LEU A 56 -7.44 7.68 2.19
N MET A 57 -8.48 6.94 1.76
CA MET A 57 -8.85 5.66 2.37
C MET A 57 -7.76 4.61 2.19
N THR A 58 -7.23 4.47 0.97
CA THR A 58 -6.10 3.57 0.68
C THR A 58 -4.87 3.92 1.52
N GLY A 59 -4.53 5.21 1.63
CA GLY A 59 -3.44 5.69 2.47
C GLY A 59 -3.64 5.39 3.96
N LYS A 60 -4.88 5.38 4.48
CA LYS A 60 -5.14 5.01 5.88
C LYS A 60 -4.84 3.54 6.17
N ILE A 61 -5.15 2.65 5.23
CA ILE A 61 -4.83 1.22 5.37
C ILE A 61 -3.30 1.06 5.39
N ALA A 62 -2.61 1.70 4.45
CA ALA A 62 -1.15 1.62 4.40
C ALA A 62 -0.46 2.18 5.66
N LEU A 63 -0.97 3.29 6.18
CA LEU A 63 -0.50 3.87 7.43
C LEU A 63 -0.78 2.96 8.63
N ALA A 64 -1.91 2.25 8.68
CA ALA A 64 -2.22 1.33 9.77
C ALA A 64 -1.15 0.23 9.88
N HIS A 65 -0.76 -0.36 8.75
CA HIS A 65 0.29 -1.38 8.69
C HIS A 65 1.68 -0.83 9.06
N LEU A 66 2.06 0.33 8.52
CA LEU A 66 3.35 0.95 8.86
C LEU A 66 3.44 1.43 10.32
N ASN A 67 2.31 1.63 11.00
CA ASN A 67 2.26 1.89 12.43
C ASN A 67 2.51 0.63 13.28
N GLU A 68 2.25 -0.57 12.74
CA GLU A 68 2.60 -1.83 13.42
C GLU A 68 4.11 -2.03 13.42
N PHE A 69 4.75 -1.87 12.25
CA PHE A 69 6.20 -1.84 12.10
C PHE A 69 6.64 -1.11 10.83
N PRO A 70 7.74 -0.34 10.86
CA PRO A 70 8.10 0.55 9.75
C PRO A 70 8.54 -0.13 8.45
N ASP A 71 8.89 -1.42 8.50
CA ASP A 71 9.33 -2.21 7.35
C ASP A 71 8.23 -3.17 6.82
N TYR A 72 6.96 -2.91 7.15
CA TYR A 72 5.83 -3.81 6.87
C TYR A 72 5.82 -4.36 5.44
N TYR A 73 5.80 -3.48 4.45
CA TYR A 73 5.73 -3.88 3.04
C TYR A 73 6.97 -4.64 2.59
N THR A 74 8.13 -4.43 3.22
CA THR A 74 9.35 -5.20 2.89
C THR A 74 9.24 -6.64 3.38
N ARG A 75 8.49 -6.88 4.46
CA ARG A 75 8.21 -8.23 4.96
C ARG A 75 7.10 -8.89 4.16
N LEU A 76 6.07 -8.12 3.79
CA LEU A 76 4.98 -8.59 2.95
C LEU A 76 5.52 -9.09 1.61
N ASP A 77 6.34 -8.30 0.91
CA ASP A 77 6.94 -8.68 -0.38
C ASP A 77 7.61 -10.06 -0.32
N LYS A 78 8.36 -10.33 0.77
CA LYS A 78 9.05 -11.61 0.97
C LYS A 78 8.07 -12.77 1.19
N MET A 79 7.05 -12.55 2.01
CA MET A 79 6.03 -13.56 2.29
C MET A 79 5.22 -13.90 1.03
N GLU A 80 4.86 -12.89 0.25
CA GLU A 80 4.12 -13.06 -1.00
C GLU A 80 4.98 -13.78 -2.05
N GLU A 81 6.25 -13.40 -2.22
CA GLU A 81 7.18 -14.12 -3.10
C GLU A 81 7.32 -15.61 -2.70
N GLU A 82 7.42 -15.90 -1.40
CA GLU A 82 7.42 -17.28 -0.91
C GLU A 82 6.12 -18.03 -1.23
N ALA A 83 4.96 -17.36 -1.12
CA ALA A 83 3.66 -17.93 -1.44
C ALA A 83 3.46 -18.16 -2.94
N GLU A 84 3.81 -17.19 -3.78
CA GLU A 84 3.77 -17.30 -5.25
C GLU A 84 4.62 -18.49 -5.70
N ASN A 85 5.87 -18.59 -5.24
CA ASN A 85 6.75 -19.72 -5.55
C ASN A 85 6.21 -21.10 -5.10
N PHE A 86 5.36 -21.14 -4.08
CA PHE A 86 4.73 -22.36 -3.60
C PHE A 86 3.53 -22.76 -4.47
N TRP A 87 2.67 -21.81 -4.84
CA TRP A 87 1.41 -22.05 -5.55
C TRP A 87 1.50 -21.99 -7.08
N GLU A 88 2.56 -21.40 -7.64
CA GLU A 88 2.84 -21.41 -9.10
C GLU A 88 3.46 -22.74 -9.59
N LYS A 89 3.73 -23.68 -8.68
CA LYS A 89 4.14 -25.06 -9.02
C LYS A 89 2.94 -25.94 -9.36
#